data_AF-A0A974HRZ5-F1
#
_entry.id   AF-A0A974HRZ5-F1
#
_cell.length_a   1.000
_cell.length_b   1.000
_cell.length_c   1.000
_cell.angle_alpha   90.00
_cell.angle_beta   90.00
_cell.angle_gamma   90.00
#
_symmetry.space_group_name_H-M   'P 1'
#
loop_
_entity.id
_entity.type
_entity.pdbx_description
1 polymer ?
#
loop_
_entity_poly.entity_id
_entity_poly.type
_entity_poly.pdbx_seq_one_letter_code
_entity_poly.pdbx_strand_id
1 'polypeptide(L)'
;VLSTSLWGGMLVPIGDRPSSIADRFYLGGPTSVRGFSMYSIGPQSEGDYLGGEAYWAGGVHLYTPLPFRPGRGGFGDLFRTHFFLNAGNLCNLNYGEGPGAHLRRLAECIRWSYGAGLVLRLGNIARLELNYCIPMGVQSGDRICDGVQFGAGIRFL
;
A
#
# COMPACT_ATOMS: atom_id res chain seq x y z
N VAL A 1 -20.02 1.74 2.30
CA VAL A 1 -19.35 2.36 1.13
C VAL A 1 -18.25 1.43 0.69
N LEU A 2 -18.33 0.91 -0.53
CA LEU A 2 -17.24 0.20 -1.16
C LEU A 2 -16.38 1.21 -1.92
N SER A 3 -15.08 1.15 -1.76
CA SER A 3 -14.11 2.00 -2.44
C SER A 3 -13.00 1.12 -2.99
N THR A 4 -12.63 1.35 -4.25
CA THR A 4 -11.52 0.66 -4.89
C THR A 4 -10.50 1.69 -5.33
N SER A 5 -9.23 1.34 -5.26
CA SER A 5 -8.11 2.18 -5.67
C SER A 5 -7.10 1.35 -6.45
N LEU A 6 -6.52 1.97 -7.47
CA LEU A 6 -5.44 1.38 -8.25
C LEU A 6 -4.43 2.49 -8.57
N TRP A 7 -3.21 2.32 -8.09
CA TRP A 7 -2.07 3.16 -8.39
C TRP A 7 -1.06 2.36 -9.20
N GLY A 8 -0.41 3.02 -10.14
CA GLY A 8 0.66 2.44 -10.92
C GLY A 8 1.59 3.53 -11.38
N GLY A 9 2.85 3.17 -11.56
CA GLY A 9 3.88 4.09 -12.04
C GLY A 9 5.00 3.33 -12.71
N MET A 10 5.61 3.98 -13.70
CA MET A 10 6.75 3.46 -14.43
C MET A 10 7.73 4.61 -14.67
N LEU A 11 8.99 4.34 -14.38
CA LEU A 11 10.11 5.23 -14.56
C LEU A 11 11.01 4.63 -15.64
N VAL A 12 11.22 5.39 -16.71
CA VAL A 12 12.09 5.01 -17.82
C VAL A 12 13.16 6.08 -17.95
N PRO A 13 14.43 5.78 -17.63
CA PRO A 13 15.53 6.71 -17.85
C PRO A 13 15.71 6.94 -19.35
N ILE A 14 16.02 8.18 -19.72
CA ILE A 14 16.28 8.56 -21.11
C ILE A 14 17.80 8.70 -21.26
N GLY A 15 18.38 7.94 -22.20
CA GLY A 15 19.82 7.87 -22.46
C GLY A 15 20.55 6.89 -21.52
N ASP A 16 21.87 7.03 -21.43
CA ASP A 16 22.73 6.07 -20.70
C ASP A 16 22.86 6.34 -19.19
N ARG A 17 22.00 7.19 -18.62
CA ARG A 17 22.06 7.53 -17.18
C ARG A 17 21.08 6.65 -16.39
N PRO A 18 21.54 5.90 -15.37
CA PRO A 18 20.65 5.10 -14.54
C PRO A 18 19.77 5.98 -13.64
N SER A 19 18.64 5.42 -13.19
CA SER A 19 17.73 6.06 -12.24
C SER A 19 18.40 6.28 -10.87
N SER A 20 18.22 7.47 -10.29
CA SER A 20 18.68 7.76 -8.92
C SER A 20 17.71 7.15 -7.89
N ILE A 21 18.24 6.77 -6.72
CA ILE A 21 17.44 6.23 -5.62
C ILE A 21 16.35 7.20 -5.13
N ALA A 22 16.59 8.52 -5.29
CA ALA A 22 15.63 9.56 -4.94
C ALA A 22 14.44 9.64 -5.91
N ASP A 23 14.61 9.18 -7.15
CA ASP A 23 13.57 9.23 -8.19
C ASP A 23 12.74 7.94 -8.24
N ARG A 24 13.22 6.87 -7.61
CA ARG A 24 12.56 5.56 -7.61
C ARG A 24 11.28 5.56 -6.78
N PHE A 25 10.40 4.63 -7.14
CA PHE A 25 9.19 4.39 -6.38
C PHE A 25 9.47 3.54 -5.14
N TYR A 26 8.70 3.80 -4.10
CA TYR A 26 8.71 3.02 -2.87
C TYR A 26 7.28 2.64 -2.51
N LEU A 27 7.12 1.42 -2.01
CA LEU A 27 5.83 0.87 -1.65
C LEU A 27 5.89 0.26 -0.24
N GLY A 28 4.76 0.24 0.45
CA GLY A 28 4.65 -0.23 1.83
C GLY A 28 4.39 0.91 2.82
N GLY A 29 3.61 0.60 3.85
CA GLY A 29 3.24 1.53 4.92
C GLY A 29 1.73 1.73 5.07
N PRO A 30 1.29 2.42 6.13
CA PRO A 30 -0.12 2.58 6.47
C PRO A 30 -0.95 3.34 5.44
N THR A 31 -0.34 4.18 4.59
CA THR A 31 -1.02 4.98 3.56
C THR A 31 -0.99 4.34 2.17
N SER A 32 -0.20 3.28 1.98
CA SER A 32 -0.09 2.53 0.72
C SER A 32 -0.59 1.09 0.93
N VAL A 33 0.32 0.10 0.87
CA VAL A 33 0.02 -1.30 1.16
C VAL A 33 0.19 -1.54 2.67
N ARG A 34 -0.92 -1.39 3.40
CA ARG A 34 -1.07 -1.73 4.82
C ARG A 34 -0.53 -3.13 5.14
N GLY A 35 -0.02 -3.36 6.34
CA GLY A 35 0.58 -4.65 6.74
C GLY A 35 2.04 -4.85 6.34
N PHE A 36 2.61 -3.88 5.62
CA PHE A 36 4.04 -3.76 5.39
C PHE A 36 4.55 -2.51 6.11
N SER A 37 5.83 -2.52 6.48
CA SER A 37 6.51 -1.34 7.03
C SER A 37 6.61 -0.24 5.97
N MET A 38 6.93 0.98 6.40
CA MET A 38 7.13 2.11 5.48
C MET A 38 8.25 1.77 4.49
N TYR A 39 7.94 1.90 3.19
CA TYR A 39 8.90 1.73 2.10
C TYR A 39 9.63 0.38 2.07
N SER A 40 9.00 -0.68 2.58
CA SER A 40 9.63 -1.99 2.78
C SER A 40 9.22 -3.08 1.79
N ILE A 41 8.60 -2.69 0.68
CA ILE A 41 8.30 -3.58 -0.45
C ILE A 41 9.26 -3.27 -1.58
N GLY A 42 9.99 -4.27 -2.06
CA GLY A 42 10.80 -4.17 -3.27
C GLY A 42 12.22 -4.72 -3.14
N PRO A 43 13.09 -4.43 -4.12
CA PRO A 43 14.49 -4.84 -4.11
C PRO A 43 15.25 -4.28 -2.90
N GLN A 44 16.06 -5.13 -2.29
CA GLN A 44 16.86 -4.82 -1.11
C GLN A 44 18.34 -5.12 -1.37
N SER A 45 19.24 -4.34 -0.78
CA SER A 45 20.67 -4.64 -0.71
C SER A 45 21.15 -4.36 0.70
N GLU A 46 21.83 -5.33 1.32
CA GLU A 46 22.47 -5.18 2.65
C GLU A 46 21.54 -4.71 3.79
N GLY A 47 20.23 -4.91 3.66
CA GLY A 47 19.24 -4.46 4.64
C GLY A 47 18.47 -3.21 4.23
N ASP A 48 18.94 -2.48 3.21
CA ASP A 48 18.35 -1.23 2.73
C ASP A 48 17.49 -1.43 1.48
N TYR A 49 16.33 -0.77 1.44
CA TYR A 49 15.40 -0.81 0.32
C TYR A 49 15.84 0.16 -0.77
N LEU A 50 16.06 -0.36 -1.98
CA LEU A 50 16.60 0.41 -3.10
C LEU A 50 15.55 1.11 -3.96
N GLY A 51 14.26 0.89 -3.65
CA GLY A 51 13.15 1.31 -4.48
C GLY A 51 13.07 0.55 -5.81
N GLY A 52 12.16 1.00 -6.68
CA GLY A 52 11.82 0.33 -7.92
C GLY A 52 11.46 1.30 -9.04
N GLU A 53 11.63 0.86 -10.27
CA GLU A 53 11.33 1.66 -11.46
C GLU A 53 9.89 1.47 -11.94
N ALA A 54 9.30 0.31 -11.68
CA ALA A 54 7.90 0.05 -11.94
C ALA A 54 7.19 -0.45 -10.68
N TYR A 55 5.98 0.04 -10.45
CA TYR A 55 5.13 -0.47 -9.38
C TYR A 55 3.67 -0.45 -9.77
N TRP A 56 2.91 -1.29 -9.09
CA TRP A 56 1.46 -1.19 -9.04
C TRP A 56 0.99 -1.52 -7.63
N ALA A 57 -0.09 -0.88 -7.20
CA ALA A 57 -0.73 -1.13 -5.92
C ALA A 57 -2.25 -0.96 -6.08
N GLY A 58 -3.01 -1.93 -5.62
CA GLY A 58 -4.46 -1.92 -5.64
C GLY A 58 -5.02 -2.15 -4.24
N GLY A 59 -6.15 -1.52 -3.96
CA GLY A 59 -6.86 -1.65 -2.68
C GLY A 59 -8.35 -1.78 -2.88
N VAL A 60 -8.97 -2.67 -2.11
CA VAL A 60 -10.43 -2.76 -1.96
C VAL A 60 -10.76 -2.45 -0.51
N HIS A 61 -11.59 -1.43 -0.29
CA HIS A 61 -11.95 -0.91 1.02
C HIS A 61 -13.45 -0.94 1.22
N LEU A 62 -13.91 -1.59 2.28
CA LEU A 62 -15.30 -1.59 2.70
C LEU A 62 -15.44 -0.80 4.00
N TYR A 63 -16.17 0.31 3.91
CA TYR A 63 -16.50 1.15 5.06
C TYR A 63 -17.93 0.90 5.50
N THR A 64 -18.12 0.51 6.76
CA THR A 64 -19.45 0.36 7.37
C THR A 64 -19.58 1.30 8.57
N PRO A 65 -20.80 1.81 8.84
CA PRO A 65 -21.06 2.45 10.13
C PRO A 65 -20.83 1.44 11.26
N LEU A 66 -20.52 1.94 12.46
CA LEU A 66 -20.33 1.08 13.62
C LEU A 66 -21.62 0.27 13.90
N PRO A 67 -21.53 -1.07 14.07
CA PRO A 67 -22.71 -1.92 14.27
C PRO A 67 -23.43 -1.65 15.60
N PHE A 68 -22.76 -1.01 16.56
CA PHE A 68 -23.26 -0.76 17.90
C PHE A 68 -23.52 0.74 18.15
N ARG A 69 -24.46 1.38 17.44
CA ARG A 69 -25.33 2.48 17.96
C ARG A 69 -26.33 3.06 16.94
N PRO A 70 -27.63 3.22 17.31
CA PRO A 70 -28.68 3.84 16.49
C PRO A 70 -28.88 5.33 16.85
N GLY A 71 -27.82 6.13 16.93
CA GLY A 71 -27.89 7.55 17.31
C GLY A 71 -27.46 8.45 16.16
N ARG A 72 -28.39 8.84 15.29
CA ARG A 72 -28.14 9.88 14.25
C ARG A 72 -27.66 11.17 14.94
N GLY A 73 -26.45 11.66 14.63
CA GLY A 73 -25.99 13.02 14.97
C GLY A 73 -24.95 13.17 16.08
N GLY A 74 -24.20 12.12 16.47
CA GLY A 74 -23.16 12.19 17.51
C GLY A 74 -21.72 11.99 17.01
N PHE A 75 -20.73 12.07 17.92
CA PHE A 75 -19.30 11.76 17.64
C PHE A 75 -19.08 10.39 16.95
N GLY A 76 -20.03 9.47 17.07
CA GLY A 76 -20.01 8.17 16.40
C GLY A 76 -20.03 8.24 14.87
N ASP A 77 -20.57 9.31 14.27
CA ASP A 77 -20.60 9.48 12.81
C ASP A 77 -19.20 9.75 12.21
N LEU A 78 -18.25 10.17 13.05
CA LEU A 78 -16.85 10.39 12.69
C LEU A 78 -16.10 9.06 12.55
N PHE A 79 -16.57 7.99 13.22
CA PHE A 79 -15.95 6.67 13.23
C PHE A 79 -16.63 5.74 12.24
N ARG A 80 -15.82 5.04 11.44
CA ARG A 80 -16.28 4.02 10.50
C ARG A 80 -15.44 2.76 10.69
N THR A 81 -16.10 1.62 10.66
CA THR A 81 -15.40 0.35 10.53
C THR A 81 -14.85 0.26 9.11
N HIS A 82 -13.64 -0.25 8.97
CA HIS A 82 -12.91 -0.30 7.72
C HIS A 82 -12.33 -1.70 7.53
N PHE A 83 -12.78 -2.40 6.50
CA PHE A 83 -12.17 -3.64 6.05
C PHE A 83 -11.40 -3.32 4.78
N PHE A 84 -10.19 -3.86 4.66
CA PHE A 84 -9.36 -3.64 3.48
C PHE A 84 -8.71 -4.94 3.00
N LEU A 85 -8.51 -4.99 1.69
CA LEU A 85 -7.68 -5.95 1.00
C LEU A 85 -6.76 -5.15 0.08
N ASN A 86 -5.46 -5.17 0.37
CA ASN A 86 -4.45 -4.45 -0.38
C ASN A 86 -3.54 -5.45 -1.09
N ALA A 87 -3.17 -5.14 -2.32
CA ALA A 87 -2.17 -5.88 -3.08
C ALA A 87 -1.24 -4.91 -3.80
N GLY A 88 -0.01 -5.32 -4.05
CA GLY A 88 0.91 -4.52 -4.82
C GLY A 88 2.21 -5.23 -5.10
N ASN A 89 2.96 -4.68 -6.02
CA ASN A 89 4.28 -5.17 -6.37
C ASN A 89 5.15 -4.00 -6.86
N LEU A 90 6.46 -4.16 -6.67
CA LEU A 90 7.46 -3.16 -7.01
C LEU A 90 8.72 -3.88 -7.52
N CYS A 91 9.18 -3.52 -8.73
CA CYS A 91 10.32 -4.16 -9.36
C CYS A 91 11.20 -3.17 -10.15
N ASN A 92 12.45 -3.55 -10.38
CA ASN A 92 13.35 -2.87 -11.31
C ASN A 92 13.11 -3.38 -12.74
N LEU A 93 13.20 -2.47 -13.71
CA LEU A 93 13.08 -2.80 -15.12
C LEU A 93 14.48 -3.18 -15.62
N ASN A 94 14.68 -4.47 -15.93
CA ASN A 94 15.90 -4.88 -16.60
C ASN A 94 15.77 -4.58 -18.11
N TYR A 95 16.25 -3.42 -18.57
CA TYR A 95 16.13 -2.96 -19.96
C TYR A 95 16.69 -3.89 -21.06
N GLY A 96 17.32 -5.02 -20.70
CA GLY A 96 17.74 -6.08 -21.63
C GLY A 96 16.75 -7.26 -21.76
N GLU A 97 15.77 -7.40 -20.87
CA GLU A 97 14.68 -8.37 -20.99
C GLU A 97 13.47 -7.69 -21.66
N GLY A 98 12.73 -8.40 -22.53
CA GLY A 98 11.59 -7.81 -23.21
C GLY A 98 10.45 -7.38 -22.26
N PRO A 99 9.58 -6.43 -22.67
CA PRO A 99 8.51 -5.89 -21.82
C PRO A 99 7.54 -6.95 -21.26
N GLY A 100 7.39 -8.09 -21.93
CA GLY A 100 6.60 -9.21 -21.44
C GLY A 100 7.17 -9.87 -20.17
N ALA A 101 8.51 -9.95 -20.04
CA ALA A 101 9.15 -10.49 -18.84
C ALA A 101 8.95 -9.59 -17.62
N HIS A 102 8.95 -8.27 -17.83
CA HIS A 102 8.67 -7.29 -16.77
C HIS A 102 7.23 -7.39 -16.26
N LEU A 103 6.26 -7.46 -17.16
CA LEU A 103 4.85 -7.65 -16.79
C LEU A 103 4.64 -8.97 -16.06
N ARG A 104 5.34 -10.02 -16.49
CA ARG A 104 5.28 -11.33 -15.85
C ARG A 104 5.84 -11.28 -14.42
N ARG A 105 6.98 -10.62 -14.18
CA ARG A 105 7.52 -10.41 -12.83
C ARG A 105 6.59 -9.56 -11.95
N LEU A 106 5.95 -8.53 -12.53
CA LEU A 106 4.95 -7.72 -11.82
C LEU A 106 3.72 -8.55 -11.41
N ALA A 107 3.36 -9.57 -12.20
CA ALA A 107 2.23 -10.46 -11.95
C ALA A 107 2.57 -11.71 -11.11
N GLU A 108 3.82 -12.17 -11.07
CA GLU A 108 4.23 -13.37 -10.33
C GLU A 108 4.60 -13.05 -8.87
N CYS A 109 5.16 -11.88 -8.60
CA CYS A 109 5.64 -11.50 -7.25
C CYS A 109 4.63 -10.63 -6.47
N ILE A 110 3.34 -10.95 -6.55
CA ILE A 110 2.28 -10.16 -5.91
C ILE A 110 2.39 -10.25 -4.39
N ARG A 111 2.46 -9.10 -3.74
CA ARG A 111 2.37 -8.98 -2.28
C ARG A 111 0.98 -8.52 -1.91
N TRP A 112 0.38 -9.12 -0.90
CA TRP A 112 -0.97 -8.75 -0.50
C TRP A 112 -1.21 -8.97 0.99
N SER A 113 -2.12 -8.15 1.51
CA SER A 113 -2.51 -8.12 2.91
C SER A 113 -3.98 -7.80 3.01
N TYR A 114 -4.59 -8.24 4.10
CA TYR A 114 -5.96 -7.87 4.44
C TYR A 114 -6.06 -7.51 5.90
N GLY A 115 -7.16 -6.87 6.27
CA GLY A 115 -7.35 -6.49 7.65
C GLY A 115 -8.65 -5.77 7.90
N ALA A 116 -8.83 -5.44 9.17
CA ALA A 116 -9.99 -4.71 9.66
C ALA A 116 -9.54 -3.65 10.66
N GLY A 117 -10.25 -2.53 10.71
CA GLY A 117 -9.85 -1.38 11.49
C GLY A 117 -10.96 -0.37 11.71
N LEU A 118 -10.58 0.71 12.36
CA LEU A 118 -11.41 1.88 12.60
C LEU A 118 -10.80 3.08 11.91
N VAL A 119 -11.64 3.83 11.23
CA VAL A 119 -11.27 5.07 10.56
C VAL A 119 -12.00 6.22 11.23
N LEU A 120 -11.24 7.20 11.71
CA LEU A 120 -11.74 8.44 12.24
C LEU A 120 -11.50 9.55 11.19
N ARG A 121 -12.59 10.15 10.70
CA ARG A 121 -12.52 11.28 9.78
C ARG A 121 -12.64 12.58 10.58
N LEU A 122 -11.55 13.34 10.68
CA LEU A 122 -11.52 14.66 11.32
C LEU A 122 -11.87 15.73 10.27
N GLY A 123 -13.17 15.85 10.00
CA GLY A 123 -13.68 16.75 8.95
C GLY A 123 -13.13 16.39 7.56
N ASN A 124 -12.72 17.42 6.80
CA ASN A 124 -12.14 17.27 5.46
C ASN A 124 -10.60 17.36 5.44
N ILE A 125 -9.94 17.48 6.60
CA ILE A 125 -8.50 17.82 6.65
C ILE A 125 -7.66 16.57 6.87
N ALA A 126 -8.06 15.69 7.79
CA ALA A 126 -7.26 14.53 8.18
C ALA A 126 -8.11 13.29 8.40
N ARG A 127 -7.51 12.15 8.08
CA ARG A 127 -8.07 10.82 8.33
C ARG A 127 -7.07 10.03 9.15
N LEU A 128 -7.55 9.55 10.29
CA LEU A 128 -6.81 8.65 11.18
C LEU A 128 -7.34 7.23 10.99
N GLU A 129 -6.45 6.27 10.87
CA GLU A 129 -6.77 4.86 10.72
C GLU A 129 -6.05 4.04 11.79
N LEU A 130 -6.80 3.18 12.45
CA LEU A 130 -6.27 2.15 13.32
C LEU A 130 -6.67 0.81 12.71
N ASN A 131 -5.74 0.15 12.04
CA ASN A 131 -5.98 -1.07 11.29
C ASN A 131 -5.25 -2.24 11.94
N TYR A 132 -5.91 -3.39 12.03
CA TYR A 132 -5.26 -4.67 12.32
C TYR A 132 -4.96 -5.36 10.99
N CYS A 133 -3.69 -5.53 10.67
CA CYS A 133 -3.20 -5.96 9.38
C CYS A 133 -2.65 -7.39 9.46
N ILE A 134 -3.03 -8.22 8.48
CA ILE A 134 -2.53 -9.58 8.30
C ILE A 134 -1.91 -9.67 6.90
N PRO A 135 -0.57 -9.58 6.79
CA PRO A 135 0.12 -9.80 5.52
C PRO A 135 0.14 -11.29 5.18
N MET A 136 -0.17 -11.65 3.93
CA MET A 136 -0.24 -13.05 3.48
C MET A 136 0.72 -13.31 2.32
N GLY A 137 0.62 -12.53 1.24
CA GLY A 137 1.57 -12.60 0.13
C GLY A 137 2.77 -11.75 0.48
N VAL A 138 3.86 -12.39 0.91
CA VAL A 138 5.11 -11.73 1.28
C VAL A 138 6.26 -12.34 0.48
N GLN A 139 7.26 -11.54 0.15
CA GLN A 139 8.47 -12.00 -0.54
C GLN A 139 9.67 -11.95 0.40
N SER A 140 10.68 -12.76 0.07
CA SER A 140 11.96 -12.76 0.80
C SER A 140 12.59 -11.36 0.78
N GLY A 141 12.87 -10.81 1.96
CA GLY A 141 13.45 -9.47 2.15
C GLY A 141 12.42 -8.36 2.45
N ASP A 142 11.12 -8.61 2.29
CA ASP A 142 10.11 -7.64 2.70
C ASP A 142 10.03 -7.54 4.23
N ARG A 143 9.84 -6.32 4.73
CA ARG A 143 9.55 -6.10 6.16
C ARG A 143 8.06 -6.03 6.39
N ILE A 144 7.54 -7.05 7.07
CA ILE A 144 6.13 -7.12 7.45
C ILE A 144 5.85 -6.28 8.70
N CYS A 145 4.61 -5.83 8.83
CA CYS A 145 4.07 -5.19 10.02
C CYS A 145 2.74 -5.89 10.33
N ASP A 146 2.83 -7.02 11.01
CA ASP A 146 1.66 -7.79 11.44
C ASP A 146 1.06 -7.20 12.72
N GLY A 147 -0.27 -7.24 12.80
CA GLY A 147 -1.00 -6.71 13.94
C GLY A 147 -1.41 -5.25 13.77
N VAL A 148 -1.29 -4.45 14.84
CA VAL A 148 -1.87 -3.11 14.91
C VAL A 148 -0.99 -2.09 14.18
N GLN A 149 -1.54 -1.45 13.16
CA GLN A 149 -0.92 -0.39 12.39
C GLN A 149 -1.74 0.89 12.48
N PHE A 150 -1.09 1.98 12.90
CA PHE A 150 -1.67 3.32 12.94
C PHE A 150 -1.26 4.12 11.70
N GLY A 151 -2.24 4.76 11.06
CA GLY A 151 -2.04 5.64 9.91
C GLY A 151 -2.67 7.00 10.13
N ALA A 152 -1.92 8.06 9.90
CA ALA A 152 -2.44 9.42 9.90
C ALA A 152 -2.05 10.09 8.58
N GLY A 153 -3.04 10.62 7.86
CA GLY A 153 -2.77 11.20 6.55
C GLY A 153 -4.01 11.82 5.90
N ILE A 154 -3.80 12.30 4.68
CA ILE A 154 -4.84 12.89 3.84
C ILE A 154 -5.15 11.95 2.67
N ARG A 155 -4.11 11.32 2.12
CA ARG A 155 -4.19 10.38 1.00
C ARG A 155 -3.88 8.97 1.46
N PHE A 156 -4.80 8.07 1.17
CA PHE A 156 -4.67 6.65 1.42
C PHE A 156 -4.97 5.91 0.11
N LEU A 157 -4.28 4.79 -0.09
CA LEU A 157 -4.71 3.74 -0.99
C LEU A 157 -6.06 3.20 -0.51
#